data_AF-K1LME5-F1
#
_entry.id   AF-K1LME5-F1
#
_cell.length_a   1.000
_cell.length_b   1.000
_cell.length_c   1.000
_cell.angle_alpha   90.00
_cell.angle_beta   90.00
_cell.angle_gamma   90.00
#
_symmetry.space_group_name_H-M   'P 1'
#
loop_
_entity.id
_entity.type
_entity.pdbx_description
1 polymer ?
#
loop_
_entity_poly.entity_id
_entity_poly.type
_entity_poly.pdbx_seq_one_letter_code
_entity_poly.pdbx_strand_id
1 'polypeptide(L)'
;MDHQYYYHEHLLRLFAPLVYKTLARCNIHSAHIHYDDYWQELRIKLLQIAQNFDGQPLTNDDDRYRFTAYAQRGLYWHLIDLIRRDQRDLARQETPEDLQAFLENLSEPENIHQAPPSIASMYITRFIEQARHHLSEEEYQLFLLLTTEVGTYTEIAEILGITRENLYKRRIQLRRKLHPLKYLLKK
;
A
#
# COMPACT_ATOMS: atom_id res chain seq x y z
N MET A 1 11.25 37.72 -5.24
CA MET A 1 10.69 36.59 -6.04
C MET A 1 11.75 35.51 -6.03
N ASP A 2 11.63 34.56 -5.10
CA ASP A 2 12.77 33.75 -4.65
C ASP A 2 13.13 32.63 -5.63
N HIS A 3 14.41 32.58 -6.04
CA HIS A 3 14.95 31.51 -6.89
C HIS A 3 14.69 30.10 -6.33
N GLN A 4 14.61 29.98 -5.02
CA GLN A 4 14.31 28.72 -4.34
C GLN A 4 12.88 28.24 -4.59
N TYR A 5 11.89 29.13 -4.70
CA TYR A 5 10.51 28.74 -5.03
C TYR A 5 10.42 28.11 -6.43
N TYR A 6 11.03 28.76 -7.42
CA TYR A 6 11.07 28.24 -8.80
C TYR A 6 11.80 26.91 -8.91
N TYR A 7 12.88 26.72 -8.13
CA TYR A 7 13.59 25.45 -8.07
C TYR A 7 12.68 24.32 -7.56
N HIS A 8 11.99 24.53 -6.43
CA HIS A 8 11.09 23.52 -5.87
C HIS A 8 9.93 23.18 -6.82
N GLU A 9 9.29 24.18 -7.43
CA GLU A 9 8.21 23.97 -8.39
C GLU A 9 8.68 23.18 -9.62
N HIS A 10 9.86 23.51 -10.16
CA HIS A 10 10.43 22.77 -11.28
C HIS A 10 10.71 21.31 -10.92
N LEU A 11 11.30 21.08 -9.74
CA LEU A 11 11.62 19.75 -9.25
C LEU A 11 10.37 18.91 -9.03
N LEU A 12 9.35 19.47 -8.39
CA LEU A 12 8.07 18.79 -8.17
C LEU A 12 7.39 18.43 -9.48
N ARG A 13 7.42 19.33 -10.48
CA ARG A 13 6.85 19.05 -11.81
C ARG A 13 7.60 17.94 -12.54
N LEU A 14 8.94 17.99 -12.55
CA LEU A 14 9.77 17.03 -13.28
C LEU A 14 9.66 15.62 -12.70
N PHE A 15 9.61 15.50 -11.37
CA PHE A 15 9.59 14.22 -10.67
C PHE A 15 8.20 13.81 -10.15
N ALA A 16 7.12 14.53 -10.51
CA ALA A 16 5.74 14.15 -10.22
C ALA A 16 5.41 12.68 -10.61
N PRO A 17 5.90 12.14 -11.75
CA PRO A 17 5.68 10.73 -12.09
C PRO A 17 6.21 9.74 -11.05
N LEU A 18 7.24 10.10 -10.26
CA LEU A 18 7.74 9.25 -9.17
C LEU A 18 6.76 9.18 -8.00
N VAL A 19 6.09 10.30 -7.68
CA VAL A 19 5.05 10.35 -6.65
C VAL A 19 3.89 9.45 -7.04
N TYR A 20 3.35 9.62 -8.25
CA TYR A 20 2.23 8.80 -8.74
C TYR A 20 2.58 7.31 -8.84
N LYS A 21 3.78 6.97 -9.34
CA LYS A 21 4.25 5.58 -9.38
C LYS A 21 4.39 4.98 -7.98
N THR A 22 4.77 5.78 -6.98
CA THR A 22 4.92 5.33 -5.60
C THR A 22 3.56 5.05 -4.96
N LEU A 23 2.58 5.95 -5.14
CA LEU A 23 1.19 5.75 -4.69
C LEU A 23 0.57 4.51 -5.34
N ALA A 24 0.66 4.40 -6.67
CA ALA A 24 0.13 3.26 -7.41
C ALA A 24 0.78 1.92 -7.00
N ARG A 25 2.08 1.94 -6.67
CA ARG A 25 2.80 0.75 -6.18
C ARG A 25 2.27 0.27 -4.82
N CYS A 26 1.76 1.17 -4.00
CA CYS A 26 1.11 0.87 -2.73
C CYS A 26 -0.41 0.76 -2.86
N ASN A 27 -0.95 0.64 -4.08
CA ASN A 27 -2.39 0.52 -4.37
C ASN A 27 -3.25 1.70 -3.89
N ILE A 28 -2.64 2.88 -3.70
CA ILE A 28 -3.34 4.12 -3.36
C ILE A 28 -3.74 4.82 -4.65
N HIS A 29 -5.04 4.80 -4.94
CA HIS A 29 -5.66 5.44 -6.10
C HIS A 29 -6.38 6.72 -5.69
N SER A 30 -6.77 7.56 -6.67
CA SER A 30 -7.43 8.84 -6.40
C SER A 30 -8.75 8.77 -5.63
N ALA A 31 -9.36 7.58 -5.52
CA ALA A 31 -10.55 7.34 -4.71
C ALA A 31 -10.24 6.98 -3.25
N HIS A 32 -8.97 6.82 -2.88
CA HIS A 32 -8.55 6.53 -1.51
C HIS A 32 -8.78 7.74 -0.62
N ILE A 33 -9.35 7.53 0.57
CA ILE A 33 -9.73 8.62 1.49
C ILE A 33 -8.56 9.52 1.89
N HIS A 34 -7.36 8.94 2.05
CA HIS A 34 -6.11 9.66 2.34
C HIS A 34 -5.25 9.94 1.10
N TYR A 35 -5.81 9.86 -0.11
CA TYR A 35 -5.03 10.04 -1.34
C TYR A 35 -4.31 11.40 -1.37
N ASP A 36 -5.05 12.48 -1.12
CA ASP A 36 -4.52 13.84 -1.18
C ASP A 36 -3.45 14.07 -0.10
N ASP A 37 -3.66 13.52 1.09
CA ASP A 37 -2.70 13.59 2.19
C ASP A 37 -1.38 12.90 1.84
N TYR A 38 -1.44 11.65 1.37
CA TYR A 38 -0.26 10.91 0.93
C TYR A 38 0.43 11.56 -0.26
N TRP A 39 -0.35 12.12 -1.19
CA TRP A 39 0.20 12.85 -2.32
C TRP A 39 0.99 14.08 -1.88
N GLN A 40 0.46 14.87 -0.92
CA GLN A 40 1.16 16.03 -0.38
C GLN A 40 2.40 15.65 0.42
N GLU A 41 2.30 14.66 1.31
CA GLU A 41 3.43 14.17 2.10
C GLU A 41 4.58 13.69 1.21
N LEU A 42 4.28 12.98 0.12
CA LEU A 42 5.31 12.55 -0.83
C LEU A 42 5.96 13.71 -1.59
N ARG A 43 5.22 14.78 -1.88
CA ARG A 43 5.82 16.00 -2.46
C ARG A 43 6.76 16.67 -1.48
N ILE A 44 6.36 16.80 -0.22
CA ILE A 44 7.22 17.34 0.85
C ILE A 44 8.48 16.48 0.96
N LYS A 45 8.31 15.14 1.00
CA LYS A 45 9.43 14.21 1.09
C LYS A 45 10.37 14.30 -0.10
N LEU A 46 9.84 14.45 -1.31
CA LEU A 46 10.64 14.61 -2.53
C LEU A 46 11.55 15.85 -2.44
N LEU A 47 11.05 16.97 -1.90
CA LEU A 47 11.87 18.16 -1.67
C LEU A 47 12.97 17.91 -0.63
N GLN A 48 12.66 17.23 0.46
CA GLN A 48 13.66 16.85 1.47
C GLN A 48 14.74 15.93 0.89
N ILE A 49 14.36 14.97 0.04
CA ILE A 49 15.30 14.09 -0.65
C ILE A 49 16.21 14.91 -1.57
N ALA A 50 15.65 15.88 -2.31
CA ALA A 50 16.42 16.77 -3.15
C ALA A 50 17.40 17.66 -2.39
N GLN A 51 17.02 18.15 -1.20
CA GLN A 51 17.91 18.95 -0.35
C GLN A 51 19.11 18.14 0.17
N ASN A 52 18.92 16.84 0.42
CA ASN A 52 19.97 15.95 0.93
C ASN A 52 20.75 15.21 -0.18
N PHE A 53 20.40 15.44 -1.45
CA PHE A 53 21.04 14.75 -2.56
C PHE A 53 22.31 15.47 -3.00
N ASP A 54 23.42 14.72 -3.04
CA ASP A 54 24.71 15.23 -3.53
C ASP A 54 24.79 15.12 -5.05
N GLY A 55 24.25 16.14 -5.74
CA GLY A 55 24.26 16.27 -7.19
C GLY A 55 23.24 17.30 -7.71
N GLN A 56 23.19 17.49 -9.03
CA GLN A 56 22.28 18.46 -9.66
C GLN A 56 21.25 17.79 -10.58
N PRO A 57 20.11 17.30 -10.05
CA PRO A 57 19.16 16.49 -10.81
C PRO A 57 18.39 17.26 -11.90
N LEU A 58 18.37 18.60 -11.83
CA LEU A 58 17.69 19.43 -12.82
C LEU A 58 18.57 19.73 -14.03
N THR A 59 19.88 19.85 -13.86
CA THR A 59 20.82 20.32 -14.89
C THR A 59 21.67 19.20 -15.49
N ASN A 60 21.93 18.11 -14.76
CA ASN A 60 22.76 16.99 -15.20
C ASN A 60 21.94 15.70 -15.33
N ASP A 61 22.00 15.04 -16.49
CA ASP A 61 21.25 13.82 -16.79
C ASP A 61 21.75 12.59 -16.00
N ASP A 62 23.05 12.48 -15.73
CA ASP A 62 23.60 11.37 -14.93
C ASP A 62 23.15 11.48 -13.47
N ASP A 63 23.19 12.71 -12.92
CA ASP A 63 22.66 12.99 -11.59
C ASP A 63 21.14 12.81 -11.53
N ARG A 64 20.43 13.09 -12.62
CA ARG A 64 18.99 12.84 -12.73
C ARG A 64 18.67 11.35 -12.62
N TYR A 65 19.45 10.48 -13.26
CA TYR A 65 19.26 9.04 -13.15
C TYR A 65 19.54 8.54 -11.72
N ARG A 66 20.65 8.98 -11.12
CA ARG A 66 21.00 8.67 -9.72
C ARG A 66 19.93 9.15 -8.75
N PHE A 67 19.45 10.38 -8.93
CA PHE A 67 18.40 10.97 -8.13
C PHE A 67 17.08 10.19 -8.26
N THR A 68 16.72 9.78 -9.47
CA THR A 68 15.49 9.00 -9.71
C THR A 68 15.48 7.72 -8.90
N ALA A 69 16.57 6.94 -8.93
CA ALA A 69 16.69 5.71 -8.15
C ALA A 69 16.67 5.96 -6.64
N TYR A 70 17.37 7.01 -6.19
CA TYR A 70 17.44 7.41 -4.79
C TYR A 70 16.08 7.87 -4.25
N ALA A 71 15.41 8.78 -4.98
CA ALA A 71 14.11 9.32 -4.64
C ALA A 71 13.03 8.24 -4.65
N GLN A 72 13.02 7.34 -5.64
CA GLN A 72 12.04 6.25 -5.68
C GLN A 72 12.13 5.36 -4.43
N ARG A 73 13.34 5.07 -3.95
CA ARG A 73 13.54 4.29 -2.72
C ARG A 73 13.07 5.07 -1.49
N GLY A 74 13.45 6.34 -1.37
CA GLY A 74 13.08 7.18 -0.22
C GLY A 74 11.58 7.42 -0.11
N LEU A 75 10.91 7.73 -1.23
CA LEU A 75 9.47 7.94 -1.30
C LEU A 75 8.69 6.69 -0.92
N TYR A 76 9.11 5.52 -1.43
CA TYR A 76 8.46 4.26 -1.12
C TYR A 76 8.48 3.94 0.38
N TRP A 77 9.65 4.04 1.02
CA TRP A 77 9.73 3.76 2.46
C TRP A 77 8.97 4.78 3.29
N HIS A 78 8.99 6.05 2.90
CA HIS A 78 8.23 7.07 3.58
C HIS A 78 6.73 6.83 3.51
N LEU A 79 6.19 6.46 2.33
CA LEU A 79 4.77 6.13 2.19
C LEU A 79 4.38 4.93 3.06
N ILE A 80 5.22 3.89 3.09
CA ILE A 80 5.00 2.72 3.94
C ILE A 80 4.96 3.11 5.43
N ASP A 81 5.82 4.03 5.86
CA ASP A 81 5.84 4.49 7.25
C ASP A 81 4.63 5.36 7.60
N LEU A 82 4.12 6.15 6.66
CA LEU A 82 2.86 6.91 6.80
C LEU A 82 1.67 5.98 6.95
N ILE A 83 1.49 5.03 6.02
CA ILE A 83 0.40 4.04 6.07
C ILE A 83 0.42 3.31 7.42
N ARG A 84 1.60 2.87 7.88
CA ARG A 84 1.75 2.21 9.19
C ARG A 84 1.43 3.11 10.38
N ARG A 85 1.64 4.42 10.24
CA ARG A 85 1.30 5.37 11.31
C ARG A 85 -0.20 5.56 11.36
N ASP A 86 -0.84 5.79 10.23
CA ASP A 86 -2.28 6.01 10.15
C ASP A 86 -3.05 4.77 10.62
N GLN A 87 -2.59 3.57 10.25
CA GLN A 87 -3.14 2.31 10.76
C GLN A 87 -3.01 2.17 12.28
N ARG A 88 -1.90 2.60 12.87
CA ARG A 88 -1.73 2.57 14.34
C ARG A 88 -2.60 3.61 15.03
N ASP A 89 -2.79 4.76 14.42
CA ASP A 89 -3.63 5.82 14.96
C ASP A 89 -5.12 5.42 14.90
N LEU A 90 -5.55 4.71 13.84
CA LEU A 90 -6.87 4.06 13.76
C LEU A 90 -7.02 2.94 14.80
N ALA A 91 -6.06 2.01 14.89
CA ALA A 91 -6.09 0.91 15.85
C ALA A 91 -6.05 1.36 17.32
N ARG A 92 -5.52 2.56 17.59
CA ARG A 92 -5.53 3.17 18.93
C ARG A 92 -6.87 3.86 19.24
N GLN A 93 -7.68 4.17 18.23
CA GLN A 93 -8.99 4.80 18.37
C GLN A 93 -10.13 3.78 18.48
N GLU A 94 -9.95 2.54 17.99
CA GLU A 94 -10.94 1.47 18.14
C GLU A 94 -10.85 0.84 19.54
N THR A 95 -11.89 0.99 20.37
CA THR A 95 -12.02 0.15 21.57
C THR A 95 -12.48 -1.26 21.16
N PRO A 96 -12.25 -2.30 22.00
CA PRO A 96 -12.74 -3.65 21.71
C PRO A 96 -14.25 -3.71 21.43
N GLU A 97 -15.03 -2.76 21.98
CA GLU A 97 -16.46 -2.63 21.72
C GLU A 97 -16.79 -2.19 20.28
N ASP A 98 -15.97 -1.33 19.67
CA ASP A 98 -16.19 -0.85 18.30
C ASP A 98 -15.88 -1.93 17.25
N LEU A 99 -14.84 -2.74 17.50
CA LEU A 99 -14.48 -3.88 16.66
C LEU A 99 -15.55 -4.99 16.70
N GLN A 100 -16.15 -5.22 17.87
CA GLN A 100 -17.27 -6.14 18.05
C GLN A 100 -18.51 -5.68 17.25
N ALA A 101 -18.85 -4.39 17.33
CA ALA A 101 -19.95 -3.80 16.57
C ALA A 101 -19.71 -3.83 15.05
N PHE A 102 -18.46 -3.63 14.60
CA PHE A 102 -18.09 -3.75 13.19
C PHE A 102 -18.21 -5.19 12.67
N LEU A 103 -17.78 -6.19 13.45
CA LEU A 103 -17.90 -7.61 13.11
C LEU A 103 -19.37 -8.11 13.13
N GLU A 104 -20.20 -7.57 14.02
CA GLU A 104 -21.64 -7.86 14.05
C GLU A 104 -22.36 -7.27 12.83
N ASN A 105 -21.97 -6.07 12.37
CA ASN A 105 -22.50 -5.45 11.15
C ASN A 105 -22.04 -6.13 9.84
N LEU A 106 -20.94 -6.88 9.86
CA LEU A 106 -20.51 -7.70 8.72
C LEU A 106 -21.33 -8.99 8.56
N SER A 107 -22.17 -9.33 9.54
CA SER A 107 -22.97 -10.57 9.55
C SER A 107 -24.37 -10.42 8.92
N GLU A 108 -24.78 -9.21 8.52
CA GLU A 108 -26.02 -9.00 7.78
C GLU A 108 -25.77 -8.86 6.27
N PRO A 109 -26.37 -9.73 5.44
CA PRO A 109 -26.18 -9.68 4.00
C PRO A 109 -27.23 -8.75 3.39
N GLU A 110 -27.07 -7.42 3.42
CA GLU A 110 -27.94 -6.58 2.58
C GLU A 110 -27.33 -5.23 2.16
N ASN A 111 -27.43 -4.99 0.84
CA ASN A 111 -27.21 -3.75 0.07
C ASN A 111 -25.80 -3.38 -0.42
N ILE A 112 -25.26 -4.20 -1.33
CA ILE A 112 -24.25 -3.78 -2.32
C ILE A 112 -24.95 -3.45 -3.66
N HIS A 113 -25.35 -2.20 -3.83
CA HIS A 113 -25.89 -1.61 -5.07
C HIS A 113 -25.47 -0.11 -5.01
N GLN A 114 -24.72 0.54 -5.91
CA GLN A 114 -24.54 0.43 -7.36
C GLN A 114 -23.20 1.05 -7.80
N ALA A 115 -22.32 0.26 -8.40
CA ALA A 115 -21.49 0.65 -9.53
C ALA A 115 -21.22 -0.63 -10.33
N PRO A 116 -21.27 -0.61 -11.68
CA PRO A 116 -20.91 -1.80 -12.43
C PRO A 116 -19.48 -2.21 -12.04
N PRO A 117 -19.26 -3.45 -11.57
CA PRO A 117 -17.93 -3.88 -11.17
C PRO A 117 -17.01 -3.72 -12.37
N SER A 118 -15.95 -2.92 -12.19
CA SER A 118 -14.93 -2.78 -13.22
C SER A 118 -14.38 -4.16 -13.58
N ILE A 119 -13.89 -4.32 -14.79
CA ILE A 119 -13.27 -5.57 -15.24
C ILE A 119 -12.19 -6.05 -14.25
N ALA A 120 -11.44 -5.12 -13.65
CA ALA A 120 -10.46 -5.40 -12.59
C ALA A 120 -11.10 -5.95 -11.30
N SER A 121 -12.24 -5.40 -10.87
CA SER A 121 -13.01 -5.90 -9.72
C SER A 121 -13.47 -7.34 -9.94
N MET A 122 -13.95 -7.69 -11.14
CA MET A 122 -14.38 -9.06 -11.45
C MET A 122 -13.23 -10.08 -11.38
N TYR A 123 -12.03 -9.70 -11.83
CA TYR A 123 -10.85 -10.57 -11.76
C TYR A 123 -10.33 -10.76 -10.33
N ILE A 124 -10.40 -9.71 -9.51
CA ILE A 124 -10.04 -9.77 -8.08
C ILE A 124 -11.03 -10.67 -7.34
N THR A 125 -12.34 -10.50 -7.55
CA THR A 125 -13.36 -11.34 -6.92
C THR A 125 -13.17 -12.82 -7.28
N ARG A 126 -12.92 -13.12 -8.57
CA ARG A 126 -12.62 -14.50 -9.01
C ARG A 126 -11.32 -15.05 -8.41
N PHE A 127 -10.30 -14.21 -8.25
CA PHE A 127 -9.05 -14.63 -7.61
C PHE A 127 -9.25 -14.98 -6.14
N ILE A 128 -10.00 -14.15 -5.39
CA ILE A 128 -10.33 -14.40 -3.97
C ILE A 128 -11.18 -15.67 -3.82
N GLU A 129 -12.19 -15.85 -4.67
CA GLU A 129 -13.03 -17.04 -4.69
C GLU A 129 -12.22 -18.31 -4.97
N GLN A 130 -11.34 -18.30 -5.97
CA GLN A 130 -10.48 -19.45 -6.24
C GLN A 130 -9.41 -19.65 -5.16
N ALA A 131 -8.89 -18.59 -4.55
CA ALA A 131 -7.97 -18.69 -3.42
C ALA A 131 -8.62 -19.46 -2.25
N ARG A 132 -9.90 -19.21 -1.95
CA ARG A 132 -10.65 -19.95 -0.93
C ARG A 132 -10.68 -21.46 -1.17
N HIS A 133 -10.79 -21.90 -2.43
CA HIS A 133 -10.80 -23.33 -2.76
C HIS A 133 -9.42 -23.99 -2.71
N HIS A 134 -8.33 -23.21 -2.74
CA HIS A 134 -6.96 -23.71 -2.78
C HIS A 134 -6.21 -23.58 -1.44
N LEU A 135 -6.78 -22.89 -0.47
CA LEU A 135 -6.20 -22.64 0.84
C LEU A 135 -7.01 -23.37 1.92
N SER A 136 -6.33 -23.84 2.97
CA SER A 136 -7.03 -24.25 4.20
C SER A 136 -7.65 -23.03 4.89
N GLU A 137 -8.56 -23.24 5.84
CA GLU A 137 -9.19 -22.13 6.59
C GLU A 137 -8.14 -21.21 7.24
N GLU A 138 -7.16 -21.76 7.95
CA GLU A 138 -6.06 -20.97 8.54
C GLU A 138 -5.23 -20.20 7.50
N GLU A 139 -5.02 -20.79 6.33
CA GLU A 139 -4.26 -20.16 5.25
C GLU A 139 -5.07 -19.07 4.57
N TYR A 140 -6.38 -19.26 4.43
CA TYR A 140 -7.30 -18.28 3.88
C TYR A 140 -7.46 -17.08 4.82
N GLN A 141 -7.53 -17.32 6.14
CA GLN A 141 -7.51 -16.26 7.15
C GLN A 141 -6.22 -15.46 7.11
N LEU A 142 -5.06 -16.13 7.02
CA LEU A 142 -3.78 -15.44 6.83
C LEU A 142 -3.72 -14.68 5.49
N PHE A 143 -4.27 -15.25 4.41
CA PHE A 143 -4.35 -14.59 3.11
C PHE A 143 -5.21 -13.32 3.17
N LEU A 144 -6.37 -13.38 3.83
CA LEU A 144 -7.21 -12.22 4.09
C LEU A 144 -6.44 -11.19 4.90
N LEU A 145 -5.85 -11.54 6.05
CA LEU A 145 -5.05 -10.62 6.88
C LEU A 145 -3.84 -10.00 6.16
N LEU A 146 -3.27 -10.69 5.17
CA LEU A 146 -2.17 -10.16 4.36
C LEU A 146 -2.64 -9.27 3.20
N THR A 147 -3.94 -9.31 2.86
CA THR A 147 -4.54 -8.58 1.73
C THR A 147 -5.44 -7.45 2.17
N THR A 148 -6.09 -7.56 3.33
CA THR A 148 -6.59 -6.42 4.08
C THR A 148 -5.41 -5.73 4.73
N GLU A 149 -5.37 -4.40 4.70
CA GLU A 149 -4.25 -3.61 5.23
C GLU A 149 -4.22 -3.58 6.77
N VAL A 150 -4.48 -4.72 7.42
CA VAL A 150 -4.61 -4.86 8.87
C VAL A 150 -3.24 -5.20 9.45
N GLY A 151 -2.46 -4.15 9.68
CA GLY A 151 -1.30 -4.20 10.58
C GLY A 151 0.02 -4.74 10.00
N THR A 152 1.06 -4.64 10.82
CA THR A 152 2.42 -5.09 10.48
C THR A 152 2.54 -6.61 10.51
N TYR A 153 3.56 -7.18 9.86
CA TYR A 153 3.89 -8.61 10.01
C TYR A 153 4.15 -9.06 11.46
N THR A 154 4.32 -8.12 12.39
CA THR A 154 4.38 -8.39 13.83
C THR A 154 2.98 -8.61 14.38
N GLU A 155 2.08 -7.67 14.09
CA GLU A 155 0.70 -7.70 14.57
C GLU A 155 -0.05 -8.88 13.95
N ILE A 156 0.15 -9.17 12.66
CA ILE A 156 -0.44 -10.35 12.02
C ILE A 156 0.09 -11.64 12.68
N ALA A 157 1.36 -11.68 13.09
CA ALA A 157 1.91 -12.83 13.78
C ALA A 157 1.33 -12.97 15.21
N GLU A 158 1.14 -11.85 15.91
CA GLU A 158 0.52 -11.79 17.24
C GLU A 158 -0.97 -12.17 17.21
N ILE A 159 -1.75 -11.66 16.24
CA ILE A 159 -3.16 -12.00 16.01
C ILE A 159 -3.33 -13.50 15.77
N LEU A 160 -2.41 -14.09 15.01
CA LEU A 160 -2.42 -15.53 14.72
C LEU A 160 -1.76 -16.38 15.81
N GLY A 161 -1.21 -15.76 16.86
CA GLY A 161 -0.50 -16.48 17.94
C GLY A 161 0.77 -17.21 17.48
N ILE A 162 1.39 -16.77 16.38
CA ILE A 162 2.57 -17.41 15.78
C ILE A 162 3.81 -16.51 15.84
N THR A 163 4.99 -17.10 15.69
CA THR A 163 6.22 -16.30 15.60
C THR A 163 6.36 -15.64 14.22
N ARG A 164 7.06 -14.49 14.15
CA ARG A 164 7.40 -13.83 12.88
C ARG A 164 8.07 -14.78 11.88
N GLU A 165 8.94 -15.68 12.34
CA GLU A 165 9.61 -16.65 11.49
C GLU A 165 8.61 -17.66 10.87
N ASN A 166 7.61 -18.09 11.64
CA ASN A 166 6.54 -18.95 11.17
C ASN A 166 5.64 -18.22 10.16
N LEU A 167 5.32 -16.94 10.41
CA LEU A 167 4.60 -16.11 9.46
C LEU A 167 5.31 -16.01 8.10
N TYR A 168 6.63 -15.78 8.09
CA TYR A 168 7.41 -15.75 6.86
C TYR A 168 7.38 -17.08 6.10
N LYS A 169 7.45 -18.22 6.81
CA LYS A 169 7.32 -19.56 6.23
C LYS A 169 5.94 -19.78 5.62
N ARG A 170 4.86 -19.46 6.35
CA ARG A 170 3.47 -19.56 5.87
C ARG A 170 3.22 -18.65 4.66
N ARG A 171 3.80 -17.45 4.61
CA ARG A 171 3.71 -16.55 3.45
C ARG A 171 4.35 -17.13 2.18
N ILE A 172 5.50 -17.79 2.32
CA ILE A 172 6.17 -18.46 1.19
C ILE A 172 5.30 -19.63 0.69
N GLN A 173 4.68 -20.38 1.59
CA GLN A 173 3.76 -21.47 1.24
C GLN A 173 2.49 -20.96 0.55
N LEU A 174 1.86 -19.90 1.09
CA LEU A 174 0.74 -19.21 0.45
C LEU A 174 1.08 -18.74 -0.96
N ARG A 175 2.24 -18.09 -1.14
CA ARG A 175 2.69 -17.66 -2.46
C ARG A 175 2.84 -18.82 -3.44
N ARG A 176 3.33 -19.99 -2.99
CA ARG A 176 3.44 -21.19 -3.83
C ARG A 176 2.07 -21.75 -4.20
N LYS A 177 1.13 -21.80 -3.25
CA LYS A 177 -0.23 -22.30 -3.45
C LYS A 177 -1.09 -21.40 -4.33
N LEU A 178 -0.88 -20.09 -4.26
CA LEU A 178 -1.61 -19.09 -5.06
C LEU A 178 -0.91 -18.77 -6.39
N HIS A 179 0.35 -19.20 -6.60
CA HIS A 179 1.05 -19.01 -7.87
C HIS A 179 0.27 -19.53 -9.09
N PRO A 180 -0.39 -20.70 -9.05
CA PRO A 180 -1.20 -21.19 -10.16
C PRO A 180 -2.35 -20.25 -10.49
N LEU A 181 -2.85 -19.46 -9.55
CA LEU A 181 -3.96 -18.52 -9.75
C LEU A 181 -3.52 -17.15 -10.28
N LYS A 182 -2.21 -16.91 -10.40
CA LYS A 182 -1.64 -15.62 -10.85
C LYS A 182 -2.15 -15.17 -12.22
N TYR A 183 -2.57 -16.09 -13.09
CA TYR A 183 -3.13 -15.74 -14.40
C TYR A 183 -4.45 -14.96 -14.29
N LEU A 184 -5.21 -15.16 -13.21
CA LEU A 184 -6.46 -14.42 -12.95
C LEU A 184 -6.21 -12.95 -12.67
N LEU A 185 -5.01 -12.60 -12.19
CA LEU A 185 -4.60 -11.21 -11.90
C LEU A 185 -3.87 -10.54 -13.06
N LYS A 186 -3.65 -11.24 -14.18
CA LYS A 186 -3.00 -10.71 -15.37
C LYS A 186 -4.03 -10.32 -16.41
N LYS A 187 -4.42 -9.05 -16.41
CA LYS A 187 -4.82 -8.30 -17.61
C LYS A 187 -4.39 -6.85 -17.48
#